data_AF-A0A7S2GHM1-F1
#
_entry.id   AF-A0A7S2GHM1-F1
#
_cell.length_a   1.000
_cell.length_b   1.000
_cell.length_c   1.000
_cell.angle_alpha   90.00
_cell.angle_beta   90.00
_cell.angle_gamma   90.00
#
_symmetry.space_group_name_H-M   'P 1'
#
loop_
_entity.id
_entity.type
_entity.pdbx_description
1 polymer ?
#
loop_
_entity_poly.entity_id
_entity_poly.type
_entity_poly.pdbx_seq_one_letter_code
_entity_poly.pdbx_strand_id
1 'polypeptide(L)'
;EKAGYRISVVLVDNLPAVAKLRAPERFMREGRYSSDAYIDSTYRNVPENYAKLREMPQVKESVYCDNSCSGRAEGDSPKEGGCLKCWPDQGGQSQVFPAA
;
A
#
# COMPACT_ATOMS: atom_id res chain seq x y z
N GLU A 1 -23.73 17.04 -1.23
CA GLU A 1 -23.36 16.28 -0.02
C GLU A 1 -24.65 15.75 0.61
N LYS A 2 -24.89 14.43 0.66
CA LYS A 2 -26.25 13.91 0.93
C LYS A 2 -26.37 12.70 1.87
N ALA A 3 -25.36 12.36 2.68
CA ALA A 3 -25.53 11.26 3.66
C ALA A 3 -24.70 11.37 4.96
N GLY A 4 -24.04 12.50 5.24
CA GLY A 4 -23.32 12.71 6.51
C GLY A 4 -22.11 11.77 6.75
N TYR A 5 -21.69 10.99 5.74
CA TYR A 5 -20.57 10.07 5.88
C TYR A 5 -19.24 10.81 5.98
N ARG A 6 -18.36 10.30 6.84
CA ARG A 6 -16.94 10.64 6.88
C ARG A 6 -16.21 9.68 5.95
N ILE A 7 -15.52 10.20 4.94
CA ILE A 7 -14.72 9.41 4.01
C ILE A 7 -13.25 9.48 4.45
N SER A 8 -12.65 8.31 4.65
CA SER A 8 -11.21 8.17 4.92
C SER A 8 -10.59 7.32 3.80
N VAL A 9 -9.38 7.67 3.37
CA VAL A 9 -8.62 6.92 2.36
C VAL A 9 -7.37 6.36 3.01
N VAL A 10 -7.14 5.06 2.88
CA VAL A 10 -5.92 4.41 3.35
C VAL A 10 -5.22 3.77 2.16
N LEU A 11 -4.01 4.22 1.85
CA LEU A 11 -3.17 3.55 0.86
C LEU A 11 -2.26 2.56 1.59
N VAL A 12 -2.43 1.27 1.29
CA VAL A 12 -1.48 0.23 1.71
C VAL A 12 -0.57 -0.09 0.54
N ASP A 13 0.64 0.44 0.58
CA ASP A 13 1.62 0.31 -0.49
C ASP A 13 2.61 -0.83 -0.22
N ASN A 14 3.15 -1.39 -1.30
CA ASN A 14 4.27 -2.33 -1.27
C ASN A 14 5.17 -2.04 -2.47
N LEU A 15 6.48 -2.20 -2.30
CA LEU A 15 7.37 -2.30 -3.45
C LEU A 15 6.90 -3.45 -4.36
N PRO A 16 6.79 -3.23 -5.69
CA PRO A 16 6.36 -4.28 -6.62
C PRO A 16 7.21 -5.54 -6.52
N ALA A 17 8.52 -5.42 -6.28
CA ALA A 17 9.42 -6.55 -6.05
C ALA A 17 8.98 -7.41 -4.86
N VAL A 18 8.55 -6.80 -3.76
CA VAL A 18 8.06 -7.50 -2.56
C VAL A 18 6.72 -8.18 -2.83
N ALA A 19 5.83 -7.53 -3.58
CA ALA A 19 4.56 -8.13 -3.99
C ALA A 19 4.76 -9.37 -4.89
N LYS A 20 5.71 -9.29 -5.84
CA LYS A 20 6.10 -10.43 -6.69
C LYS A 20 6.69 -11.58 -5.86
N LEU A 21 7.53 -11.28 -4.88
CA LEU A 21 8.09 -12.30 -3.97
C LEU A 21 7.02 -13.03 -3.16
N ARG A 22 5.94 -12.34 -2.74
CA ARG A 22 4.84 -12.93 -1.95
C ARG A 22 3.81 -13.69 -2.80
N ALA A 23 3.70 -13.40 -4.09
CA ALA A 23 2.68 -14.01 -4.96
C ALA A 23 2.80 -15.55 -5.09
N PRO A 24 4.00 -16.16 -5.22
CA PRO A 24 4.15 -17.61 -5.21
C PRO A 24 3.73 -18.24 -3.88
N GLU A 25 4.12 -17.65 -2.75
CA GLU A 25 3.76 -18.17 -1.42
C GLU A 25 2.24 -18.18 -1.22
N ARG A 26 1.55 -17.08 -1.59
CA ARG A 26 0.09 -17.01 -1.56
C ARG A 26 -0.56 -18.03 -2.50
N PHE A 27 0.02 -18.29 -3.67
CA PHE A 27 -0.47 -19.34 -4.56
C PHE A 27 -0.38 -20.72 -3.91
N MET A 28 0.73 -21.05 -3.26
CA MET A 28 0.89 -22.33 -2.56
C MET A 28 -0.09 -22.48 -1.40
N ARG A 29 -0.44 -21.39 -0.70
CA ARG A 29 -1.34 -21.40 0.45
C ARG A 29 -2.83 -21.36 0.09
N GLU A 30 -3.19 -20.55 -0.91
CA GLU A 30 -4.58 -20.16 -1.19
C GLU A 30 -5.03 -20.49 -2.63
N GLY A 31 -4.12 -21.00 -3.47
CA GLY A 31 -4.39 -21.34 -4.88
C GLY A 31 -4.55 -20.14 -5.81
N ARG A 32 -4.25 -18.92 -5.36
CA ARG A 32 -4.44 -17.68 -6.14
C ARG A 32 -3.12 -16.96 -6.45
N TYR A 33 -2.67 -17.10 -7.68
CA TYR A 33 -1.48 -16.42 -8.18
C TYR A 33 -1.82 -15.07 -8.83
N SER A 34 -0.89 -14.12 -8.74
CA SER A 34 -0.91 -12.87 -9.49
C SER A 34 0.37 -12.82 -10.32
N SER A 35 0.24 -12.64 -11.64
CA SER A 35 1.41 -12.56 -12.52
C SER A 35 2.21 -11.28 -12.27
N ASP A 36 3.51 -11.34 -12.51
CA ASP A 36 4.40 -10.18 -12.38
C ASP A 36 3.93 -8.98 -13.21
N ALA A 37 3.48 -9.24 -14.45
CA ALA A 37 2.94 -8.19 -15.33
C ALA A 37 1.67 -7.56 -14.77
N TYR A 38 0.79 -8.37 -14.17
CA TYR A 38 -0.40 -7.86 -13.48
C TYR A 38 0.00 -6.98 -12.30
N ILE A 39 0.95 -7.42 -11.48
CA ILE A 39 1.48 -6.65 -10.35
C ILE A 39 2.07 -5.32 -10.86
N ASP A 40 2.98 -5.34 -11.81
CA ASP A 40 3.60 -4.11 -12.34
C ASP A 40 2.58 -3.12 -12.89
N SER A 41 1.57 -3.61 -13.62
CA SER A 41 0.51 -2.76 -14.18
C SER A 41 -0.40 -2.16 -13.09
N THR A 42 -0.66 -2.91 -12.02
CA THR A 42 -1.56 -2.50 -10.93
C THR A 42 -0.95 -1.34 -10.13
N TYR A 43 0.35 -1.37 -9.89
CA TYR A 43 1.03 -0.37 -9.04
C TYR A 43 1.32 0.95 -9.78
N ARG A 44 1.38 0.94 -11.12
CA ARG A 44 1.89 2.08 -11.92
C ARG A 44 1.26 3.43 -11.58
N ASN A 45 -0.06 3.49 -11.39
CA ASN A 45 -0.78 4.75 -11.20
C ASN A 45 -1.27 4.95 -9.75
N VAL A 46 -0.93 4.04 -8.83
CA VAL A 46 -1.43 4.07 -7.45
C VAL A 46 -0.98 5.32 -6.69
N PRO A 47 0.31 5.75 -6.74
CA PRO A 47 0.74 6.95 -6.04
C PRO A 47 0.02 8.22 -6.54
N GLU A 48 -0.11 8.38 -7.86
CA GLU A 48 -0.79 9.53 -8.47
C GLU A 48 -2.29 9.54 -8.13
N ASN A 49 -2.95 8.38 -8.21
CA ASN A 49 -4.37 8.28 -7.87
C ASN A 49 -4.62 8.56 -6.39
N TYR A 50 -3.76 8.07 -5.50
CA TYR A 50 -3.86 8.37 -4.08
C TYR A 50 -3.65 9.86 -3.79
N ALA A 51 -2.67 10.51 -4.45
CA ALA A 51 -2.45 11.95 -4.33
C ALA A 51 -3.68 12.77 -4.74
N LYS A 52 -4.37 12.37 -5.82
CA LYS A 52 -5.63 13.00 -6.25
C LYS A 52 -6.77 12.73 -5.27
N LEU A 53 -6.89 11.52 -4.74
CA LEU A 53 -7.95 11.14 -3.81
C LEU A 53 -7.86 11.91 -2.49
N ARG A 54 -6.66 12.06 -1.91
CA ARG A 54 -6.48 12.78 -0.63
C ARG A 54 -6.78 14.29 -0.75
N GLU A 55 -6.69 14.85 -1.96
CA GLU A 55 -6.99 16.27 -2.23
C GLU A 55 -8.49 16.52 -2.45
N MET A 56 -9.32 15.48 -2.51
CA MET A 56 -10.76 15.61 -2.68
C MET A 56 -11.41 16.22 -1.43
N PRO A 57 -12.24 17.28 -1.54
CA PRO A 57 -12.89 17.93 -0.38
C PRO A 57 -13.74 17.01 0.51
N GLN A 58 -14.21 15.90 -0.07
CA GLN A 58 -15.02 14.90 0.61
C GLN A 58 -14.20 13.98 1.51
N VAL A 59 -12.90 13.82 1.25
CA VAL A 59 -11.99 13.02 2.07
C VAL A 59 -11.60 13.83 3.30
N LYS A 60 -11.86 13.28 4.48
CA LYS A 60 -11.58 13.92 5.77
C LYS A 60 -10.30 13.44 6.41
N GLU A 61 -9.77 12.33 5.93
CA GLU A 61 -8.58 11.69 6.47
C GLU A 61 -7.91 10.84 5.39
N SER A 62 -6.59 10.94 5.33
CA SER A 62 -5.75 10.12 4.48
C SER A 62 -4.63 9.52 5.31
N VAL A 63 -4.35 8.24 5.06
CA VAL A 63 -3.30 7.48 5.75
C VAL A 63 -2.49 6.74 4.69
N TYR A 64 -1.18 6.91 4.73
CA TYR A 64 -0.24 6.12 3.94
C TYR A 64 0.34 5.01 4.83
N CYS A 65 0.32 3.78 4.34
CA CYS A 65 0.88 2.62 5.02
C CYS A 65 1.88 1.92 4.10
N ASP A 66 3.15 1.85 4.52
CA ASP A 66 4.19 1.11 3.83
C ASP A 66 4.26 -0.33 4.37
N ASN A 67 4.15 -1.31 3.48
CA ASN A 67 4.25 -2.73 3.75
C ASN A 67 5.38 -3.42 2.94
N SER A 68 6.33 -2.64 2.45
CA SER A 68 7.39 -3.05 1.52
C SER A 68 8.52 -3.87 2.13
N CYS A 69 8.37 -4.42 3.35
CA CYS A 69 9.42 -5.30 3.86
C CYS A 69 9.46 -6.61 3.08
N SER A 70 10.64 -6.96 2.57
CA SER A 70 10.97 -8.35 2.31
C SER A 70 11.08 -9.03 3.67
N GLY A 71 10.30 -10.08 3.95
CA GLY A 71 10.29 -10.82 5.23
C GLY A 71 11.58 -11.57 5.57
N ARG A 72 12.76 -11.04 5.24
CA ARG A 72 14.06 -11.45 5.77
C ARG A 72 14.49 -10.44 6.83
N ALA A 73 13.79 -10.43 7.96
CA ALA A 73 14.49 -10.11 9.19
C ALA A 73 15.44 -11.30 9.44
N GLU A 74 16.71 -11.01 9.72
CA GLU A 74 17.64 -12.03 10.21
C GLU A 74 16.99 -12.79 11.38
N GLY A 75 16.87 -14.11 11.26
CA GLY A 75 16.69 -15.01 12.40
C GLY A 75 15.27 -15.28 12.92
N ASP A 76 14.24 -14.53 12.53
CA ASP A 76 12.87 -14.78 13.03
C ASP A 76 11.86 -14.94 11.89
N SER A 77 11.08 -16.02 11.97
CA SER A 77 9.98 -16.32 11.04
C SER A 77 9.12 -15.07 10.78
N PRO A 78 8.72 -14.79 9.53
CA PRO A 78 7.94 -13.59 9.20
C PRO A 78 6.63 -13.62 9.99
N LYS A 79 6.54 -12.78 11.03
CA LYS A 79 5.26 -12.52 11.69
C LYS A 79 4.39 -11.79 10.67
N GLU A 80 3.25 -12.39 10.32
CA GLU A 80 2.23 -11.71 9.52
C GLU A 80 1.98 -10.30 10.10
N GLY A 81 2.23 -9.25 9.31
CA GLY A 81 2.03 -7.86 9.72
C GLY A 81 3.22 -7.13 10.39
N GLY A 82 4.41 -7.75 10.49
CA GLY A 82 5.52 -7.21 11.30
C GLY A 82 6.20 -5.92 10.83
N CYS A 83 5.90 -5.39 9.64
CA CYS A 83 6.59 -4.21 9.10
C CYS A 83 5.66 -3.11 8.58
N LEU A 84 4.34 -3.30 8.68
CA LEU A 84 3.38 -2.29 8.24
C LEU A 84 3.58 -1.04 9.10
N LYS A 85 3.99 0.05 8.48
CA LYS A 85 4.12 1.35 9.14
C LYS A 85 3.17 2.33 8.47
N CYS A 86 2.33 2.98 9.27
CA CYS A 86 1.33 3.90 8.78
C CYS A 86 1.56 5.31 9.33
N TRP A 87 1.34 6.32 8.50
CA TRP A 87 1.43 7.73 8.85
C TRP A 87 0.18 8.47 8.39
N PRO A 88 -0.39 9.35 9.23
CA PRO A 88 -1.38 10.31 8.76
C PRO A 88 -0.76 11.18 7.67
N ASP A 89 -1.40 11.25 6.52
CA ASP A 89 -0.99 12.07 5.40
C ASP A 89 -1.92 13.29 5.37
N GLN A 90 -1.61 14.30 6.17
CA GLN A 90 -2.44 15.49 6.33
C GLN A 90 -2.26 16.46 5.15
N GLY A 91 -2.62 16.05 3.91
CA GLY A 91 -3.01 16.89 2.76
C GLY A 91 -2.21 18.17 2.43
N GLY A 92 -1.02 18.37 2.99
CA GLY A 92 -0.49 19.73 3.19
C GLY A 92 0.92 19.73 3.75
N GLN A 93 1.79 18.92 3.17
CA GLN A 93 3.24 19.14 3.00
C GLN A 93 3.77 17.89 2.31
N SER A 94 4.40 18.07 1.14
CA SER A 94 5.13 17.00 0.47
C SER A 94 6.20 16.44 1.41
N GLN A 95 5.88 15.38 2.13
CA GLN A 95 6.92 14.46 2.54
C GLN A 95 7.34 13.74 1.27
N VAL A 96 8.58 13.99 0.86
CA VAL A 96 9.24 13.25 -0.21
C VAL A 96 9.19 11.78 0.20
N PHE A 97 8.28 11.02 -0.41
CA PHE A 97 8.26 9.58 -0.27
C PHE A 97 9.59 9.05 -0.82
N PRO A 98 10.29 8.14 -0.11
CA PRO A 98 11.47 7.51 -0.67
C PRO A 98 11.08 6.86 -2.00
N ALA A 99 11.81 7.21 -3.06
CA ALA A 99 11.61 6.64 -4.37
C ALA A 99 11.72 5.12 -4.29
N ALA A 100 10.77 4.44 -4.93
CA ALA A 100 10.76 2.99 -5.14
C ALA A 100 11.98 2.51 -5.93
#